data_AF-A0AAX7U232-F1
#
_entry.id   AF-A0AAX7U232-F1
#
_cell.length_a   1.000
_cell.length_b   1.000
_cell.length_c   1.000
_cell.angle_alpha   90.00
_cell.angle_beta   90.00
_cell.angle_gamma   90.00
#
_symmetry.space_group_name_H-M   'P 1'
#
loop_
_entity.id
_entity.type
_entity.pdbx_description
1 polymer ?
#
loop_
_entity_poly.entity_id
_entity_poly.type
_entity_poly.pdbx_seq_one_letter_code
_entity_poly.pdbx_strand_id
1 'polypeptide(L)'
;MISTRIWKLKRYGRFIPGSKETGVTPWKVLEAKDNKPEIVLTIVESGHLLVLQGQESLDTIPLLCGSDSIKVHQKSDNLMIRFIVKGESRMIRMQFDGCSMAEAINECSSAVEKLMEYIPVTTQDYAPLQPNQPPAAVPAPAVQVAQLLFHLIQFQHQKQN
;
A
#
# COMPACT_ATOMS: atom_id res chain seq x y z
N MET A 1 -16.91 -25.00 11.04
CA MET A 1 -15.44 -25.09 11.00
C MET A 1 -14.94 -23.72 10.62
N ILE A 2 -14.09 -23.14 11.45
CA ILE A 2 -13.68 -21.75 11.29
C ILE A 2 -12.40 -21.75 10.47
N SER A 3 -12.50 -21.23 9.24
CA SER A 3 -11.43 -21.32 8.25
C SER A 3 -10.39 -20.25 8.52
N THR A 4 -9.25 -20.64 9.11
CA THR A 4 -8.05 -19.82 9.10
C THR A 4 -7.59 -19.67 7.66
N ARG A 5 -7.75 -18.47 7.08
CA ARG A 5 -7.27 -18.20 5.73
C ARG A 5 -5.79 -17.85 5.78
N ILE A 6 -5.04 -18.45 4.87
CA ILE A 6 -3.60 -18.31 4.73
C ILE A 6 -3.34 -17.84 3.30
N TRP A 7 -2.53 -16.80 3.14
CA TRP A 7 -2.16 -16.26 1.83
C TRP A 7 -0.66 -16.34 1.64
N LYS A 8 -0.22 -16.80 0.46
CA LYS A 8 1.19 -16.85 0.11
C LYS A 8 1.67 -15.48 -0.33
N LEU A 9 2.89 -15.13 0.08
CA LEU A 9 3.54 -13.88 -0.27
C LEU A 9 4.76 -14.16 -1.13
N LYS A 10 4.84 -13.46 -2.26
CA LYS A 10 6.03 -13.43 -3.11
C LYS A 10 7.15 -12.65 -2.44
N ARG A 11 6.80 -11.53 -1.79
CA ARG A 11 7.73 -10.63 -1.11
C ARG A 11 7.14 -10.07 0.17
N TYR A 12 8.00 -9.89 1.15
CA TYR A 12 7.70 -9.21 2.40
C TYR A 12 8.82 -8.21 2.70
N GLY A 13 8.49 -6.97 3.07
CA GLY A 13 9.47 -5.92 3.31
C GLY A 13 9.22 -5.18 4.61
N ARG A 14 10.29 -4.89 5.35
CA ARG A 14 10.29 -4.00 6.52
C ARG A 14 11.02 -2.71 6.23
N PHE A 15 10.41 -1.60 6.59
CA PHE A 15 11.08 -0.31 6.54
C PHE A 15 12.13 -0.21 7.65
N ILE A 16 13.33 0.27 7.32
CA ILE A 16 14.40 0.56 8.27
C ILE A 16 14.54 2.08 8.39
N PRO A 17 14.12 2.69 9.50
CA PRO A 17 14.33 4.12 9.73
C PRO A 17 15.82 4.44 9.81
N GLY A 18 16.26 5.51 9.16
CA GLY A 18 17.62 6.04 9.34
C GLY A 18 18.71 5.48 8.43
N SER A 19 18.39 4.66 7.41
CA SER A 19 19.36 4.27 6.38
C SER A 19 19.71 5.45 5.46
N LYS A 20 20.49 6.41 5.96
CA LYS A 20 21.04 7.55 5.20
C LYS A 20 22.38 7.20 4.54
N GLU A 21 22.86 5.97 4.67
CA GLU A 21 24.04 5.50 3.96
C GLU A 21 23.72 5.37 2.46
N THR A 22 24.52 6.07 1.68
CA THR A 22 24.37 6.38 0.26
C THR A 22 24.02 5.14 -0.57
N GLY A 23 22.77 5.06 -1.03
CA GLY A 23 22.33 4.11 -2.07
C GLY A 23 21.58 2.86 -1.61
N VAL A 24 21.44 2.61 -0.30
CA VAL A 24 20.68 1.45 0.20
C VAL A 24 19.18 1.79 0.22
N THR A 25 18.37 0.96 -0.44
CA THR A 25 16.91 1.09 -0.36
C THR A 25 16.47 0.89 1.10
N PRO A 26 15.58 1.73 1.65
CA PRO A 26 15.26 1.74 3.09
C PRO A 26 14.37 0.56 3.53
N TRP A 27 14.39 -0.53 2.76
CA TRP A 27 13.54 -1.69 2.92
C TRP A 27 14.39 -2.96 3.01
N LYS A 28 14.30 -3.68 4.11
CA LYS A 28 14.77 -5.07 4.19
C LYS A 28 13.72 -5.97 3.58
N VAL A 29 13.97 -6.46 2.38
CA VAL A 29 13.05 -7.32 1.62
C VAL A 29 13.45 -8.79 1.77
N LEU A 30 12.48 -9.61 2.14
CA LEU A 30 12.49 -11.06 2.07
C LEU A 30 11.68 -11.49 0.85
N GLU A 31 12.22 -12.41 0.06
CA GLU A 31 11.54 -13.00 -1.09
C GLU A 31 11.35 -14.49 -0.83
N ALA A 32 10.19 -15.02 -1.23
CA ALA A 32 10.02 -16.45 -1.39
C ALA A 32 10.89 -16.90 -2.59
N LYS A 33 11.82 -17.82 -2.35
CA LYS A 33 12.73 -18.40 -3.35
C LYS A 33 12.72 -19.91 -3.19
N ASP A 34 13.00 -20.65 -4.24
CA ASP A 34 12.93 -22.13 -4.25
C ASP A 34 13.77 -22.81 -3.15
N ASN A 35 14.82 -22.14 -2.65
CA ASN A 35 15.69 -22.65 -1.59
C ASN A 35 15.32 -22.16 -0.17
N LYS A 36 14.23 -21.41 -0.02
CA LYS A 36 13.77 -20.87 1.26
C LYS A 36 12.32 -21.29 1.51
N PRO A 37 11.91 -21.42 2.78
CA PRO A 37 10.51 -21.62 3.10
C PRO A 37 9.64 -20.50 2.54
N GLU A 38 8.40 -20.85 2.21
CA GLU A 38 7.37 -19.90 1.79
C GLU A 38 7.14 -18.83 2.87
N ILE A 39 6.81 -17.63 2.42
CA ILE A 39 6.36 -16.55 3.28
C ILE A 39 4.84 -16.55 3.26
N VAL A 40 4.21 -16.63 4.43
CA VAL A 40 2.76 -16.73 4.55
C VAL A 40 2.21 -15.63 5.45
N LEU A 41 1.08 -15.07 5.03
CA LEU A 41 0.23 -14.18 5.79
C LEU A 41 -0.91 -14.99 6.40
N THR A 42 -1.22 -14.77 7.67
CA THR A 42 -2.36 -15.38 8.34
C THR A 42 -3.07 -14.34 9.19
N ILE A 43 -4.40 -14.29 9.09
CA ILE A 43 -5.23 -13.47 9.98
C ILE A 43 -5.99 -14.45 10.88
N VAL A 44 -5.71 -14.39 12.18
CA VAL A 44 -6.36 -15.25 13.18
C VAL A 44 -7.51 -14.52 13.87
N GLU A 45 -8.48 -15.29 14.36
CA GLU A 45 -9.75 -14.78 14.89
C GLU A 45 -9.59 -13.86 16.11
N SER A 46 -8.52 -14.06 16.88
CA SER A 46 -8.14 -13.19 17.99
C SER A 46 -7.73 -11.78 17.55
N GLY A 47 -7.83 -11.45 16.26
CA GLY A 47 -7.53 -10.13 15.72
C GLY A 47 -6.04 -9.88 15.60
N HIS A 48 -5.27 -10.90 15.23
CA HIS A 48 -3.84 -10.76 14.95
C HIS A 48 -3.55 -11.11 13.50
N LEU A 49 -2.69 -10.30 12.89
CA LEU A 49 -2.09 -10.58 11.60
C LEU A 49 -0.67 -11.11 11.84
N LEU A 50 -0.41 -12.30 11.32
CA LEU A 50 0.86 -13.00 11.44
C LEU A 50 1.51 -13.07 10.06
N VAL A 51 2.81 -12.78 10.01
CA VAL A 51 3.65 -13.06 8.85
C VAL A 51 4.70 -14.06 9.28
N LEU A 52 4.77 -15.21 8.62
CA LEU A 52 5.72 -16.27 8.93
C LEU A 52 6.56 -16.63 7.70
N GLN A 53 7.78 -17.11 7.93
CA GLN A 53 8.59 -17.78 6.93
C GLN A 53 9.02 -19.15 7.46
N GLY A 54 8.38 -20.22 6.97
CA GLY A 54 8.53 -21.55 7.55
C GLY A 54 8.04 -21.60 9.00
N GLN A 55 8.93 -21.88 9.95
CA GLN A 55 8.62 -21.88 11.40
C GLN A 55 8.96 -20.55 12.08
N GLU A 56 9.61 -19.61 11.38
CA GLU A 56 10.00 -18.32 11.93
C GLU A 56 8.83 -17.33 11.85
N SER A 57 8.45 -16.73 12.99
CA SER A 57 7.54 -15.58 12.98
C SER A 57 8.32 -14.33 12.58
N LEU A 58 7.97 -13.78 11.42
CA LEU A 58 8.49 -12.49 11.01
C LEU A 58 7.80 -11.41 11.86
N ASP A 59 6.50 -11.20 11.70
CA ASP A 59 5.75 -10.20 12.48
C ASP A 59 4.46 -10.75 13.05
N THR A 60 4.05 -10.18 14.17
CA THR A 60 2.74 -10.38 14.81
C THR A 60 2.16 -9.01 15.11
N ILE A 61 1.07 -8.67 14.43
CA ILE A 61 0.49 -7.33 14.43
C ILE A 61 -0.91 -7.39 15.02
N PRO A 62 -1.19 -6.69 16.12
CA PRO A 62 -2.54 -6.60 16.66
C PRO A 62 -3.39 -5.71 15.74
N LEU A 63 -4.49 -6.27 15.23
CA LEU A 63 -5.46 -5.54 14.39
C LEU A 63 -6.44 -4.73 15.26
N LEU A 64 -6.74 -5.21 16.46
CA LEU A 64 -7.67 -4.57 17.39
C LEU A 64 -7.00 -3.51 18.29
N CYS A 65 -5.82 -3.03 17.93
CA CYS A 65 -5.18 -1.89 18.60
C CYS A 65 -5.89 -0.60 18.15
N GLY A 66 -6.08 0.37 19.05
CA GLY A 66 -6.93 1.56 18.81
C GLY A 66 -6.79 2.16 17.41
N SER A 67 -7.91 2.52 16.78
CA SER A 67 -8.08 2.80 15.35
C SER A 67 -7.04 3.73 14.71
N ASP A 68 -6.47 4.66 15.49
CA ASP A 68 -5.56 5.67 14.97
C ASP A 68 -4.10 5.18 14.89
N SER A 69 -3.83 4.00 15.45
CA SER A 69 -2.48 3.43 15.56
C SER A 69 -2.08 2.57 14.36
N ILE A 70 -3.02 2.18 13.51
CA ILE A 70 -2.79 1.32 12.33
C ILE A 70 -3.43 1.93 11.07
N LYS A 71 -2.68 1.94 9.97
CA LYS A 71 -3.14 2.38 8.66
C LYS A 71 -2.79 1.32 7.62
N VAL A 72 -3.78 0.90 6.86
CA VAL A 72 -3.64 -0.12 5.83
C VAL A 72 -3.99 0.47 4.48
N HIS A 73 -3.11 0.25 3.51
CA HIS A 73 -3.30 0.66 2.14
C HIS A 73 -3.11 -0.54 1.19
N GLN A 74 -4.09 -0.78 0.32
CA GLN A 74 -4.01 -1.76 -0.75
C GLN A 74 -3.82 -1.07 -2.10
N LYS A 75 -2.97 -1.64 -2.95
CA LYS A 75 -2.85 -1.29 -4.36
C LYS A 75 -2.52 -2.56 -5.17
N SER A 76 -3.40 -2.97 -6.09
CA SER A 76 -3.19 -4.19 -6.90
C SER A 76 -2.90 -5.42 -6.01
N ASP A 77 -1.81 -6.15 -6.26
CA ASP A 77 -1.32 -7.32 -5.50
C ASP A 77 -0.48 -6.93 -4.26
N ASN A 78 -0.46 -5.65 -3.88
CA ASN A 78 0.36 -5.15 -2.77
C ASN A 78 -0.50 -4.63 -1.60
N LEU A 79 -0.05 -4.96 -0.39
CA LEU A 79 -0.62 -4.47 0.87
C LEU A 79 0.47 -3.81 1.72
N MET A 80 0.21 -2.58 2.15
CA MET A 80 1.11 -1.78 2.99
C MET A 80 0.43 -1.52 4.33
N ILE A 81 1.14 -1.79 5.43
CA ILE A 81 0.66 -1.53 6.79
C ILE A 81 1.66 -0.64 7.50
N ARG A 82 1.18 0.50 8.00
CA ARG A 82 1.88 1.31 8.98
C ARG A 82 1.20 1.13 10.32
N PHE A 83 1.97 0.85 11.37
CA PHE A 83 1.42 0.67 12.70
C PHE A 83 2.39 1.21 13.76
N ILE A 84 1.90 1.49 14.96
CA ILE A 84 2.70 1.97 16.09
C ILE A 84 2.81 0.86 17.14
N VAL A 85 4.02 0.55 17.58
CA VAL A 85 4.28 -0.38 18.68
C VAL A 85 5.10 0.34 19.75
N LYS A 86 4.57 0.45 20.96
CA LYS A 86 5.26 1.10 22.10
C LYS A 86 5.80 2.50 21.77
N GLY A 87 5.06 3.28 20.98
CA GLY A 87 5.44 4.63 20.55
C GLY A 87 6.31 4.70 19.29
N GLU A 88 6.75 3.57 18.74
CA GLU A 88 7.57 3.53 17.52
C GLU A 88 6.73 3.20 16.28
N SER A 89 6.82 4.04 15.24
CA SER A 89 6.17 3.74 13.95
C SER A 89 6.96 2.69 13.18
N ARG A 90 6.27 1.61 12.82
CA ARG A 90 6.74 0.54 11.93
C ARG A 90 5.99 0.61 10.62
N MET A 91 6.65 0.16 9.55
CA MET A 91 6.02 0.02 8.25
C MET A 91 6.45 -1.28 7.59
N ILE A 92 5.47 -2.02 7.10
CA ILE A 92 5.66 -3.27 6.39
C ILE A 92 4.93 -3.24 5.06
N ARG A 93 5.47 -3.94 4.07
CA ARG A 93 4.84 -4.14 2.77
C ARG A 93 4.85 -5.60 2.38
N MET A 94 3.78 -6.03 1.73
CA MET A 94 3.56 -7.40 1.29
C MET A 94 3.17 -7.39 -0.17
N GLN A 95 3.75 -8.29 -0.95
CA GLN A 95 3.31 -8.61 -2.30
C GLN A 95 2.79 -10.04 -2.30
N PHE A 96 1.54 -10.21 -2.71
CA PHE A 96 0.89 -11.52 -2.77
C PHE A 96 1.46 -12.35 -3.92
N ASP A 97 1.47 -13.65 -3.71
CA ASP A 97 1.89 -14.60 -4.73
C ASP A 97 0.71 -15.11 -5.56
N GLY A 98 0.99 -15.62 -6.75
CA GLY A 98 0.00 -16.20 -7.66
C GLY A 98 0.65 -16.63 -8.96
N CYS A 99 0.04 -17.59 -9.67
CA CYS A 99 0.54 -18.08 -10.95
C CYS A 99 0.40 -17.03 -12.06
N SER A 100 -0.45 -16.02 -11.83
CA SER A 100 -0.61 -14.86 -12.70
C SER A 100 -0.78 -13.58 -11.88
N MET A 101 -0.61 -12.42 -12.52
CA MET A 101 -0.88 -11.12 -11.89
C MET A 101 -2.35 -11.01 -11.42
N ALA A 102 -3.30 -11.52 -12.20
CA ALA A 102 -4.71 -11.52 -11.84
C ALA A 102 -4.98 -12.38 -10.58
N GLU A 103 -4.36 -13.55 -10.49
CA GLU A 103 -4.47 -14.41 -9.32
C GLU A 103 -3.85 -13.76 -8.08
N ALA A 104 -2.66 -13.16 -8.19
CA ALA A 104 -2.03 -12.45 -7.08
C ALA A 104 -2.88 -11.26 -6.57
N ILE A 105 -3.56 -10.55 -7.48
CA ILE A 105 -4.52 -9.49 -7.12
C ILE A 105 -5.74 -10.07 -6.39
N ASN A 106 -6.26 -11.22 -6.84
CA ASN A 106 -7.40 -11.88 -6.19
C ASN A 106 -7.04 -12.37 -4.78
N GLU A 107 -5.87 -12.98 -4.62
CA GLU A 107 -5.34 -13.38 -3.31
C GLU A 107 -5.21 -12.17 -2.38
N CYS A 108 -4.62 -11.07 -2.87
CA CYS A 108 -4.52 -9.82 -2.12
C CYS A 108 -5.90 -9.27 -1.70
N SER A 109 -6.85 -9.25 -2.64
CA SER A 109 -8.21 -8.75 -2.39
C SER A 109 -8.95 -9.58 -1.35
N SER A 110 -8.83 -10.92 -1.43
CA SER A 110 -9.45 -11.81 -0.44
C SER A 110 -8.85 -11.68 0.96
N ALA A 111 -7.55 -11.32 1.06
CA ALA A 111 -6.93 -10.97 2.33
C ALA A 111 -7.42 -9.62 2.88
N VAL A 112 -7.61 -8.64 2.00
CA VAL A 112 -8.18 -7.34 2.36
C VAL A 112 -9.62 -7.47 2.85
N GLU A 113 -10.46 -8.28 2.18
CA GLU A 113 -11.82 -8.57 2.64
C GLU A 113 -11.84 -9.10 4.07
N LYS A 114 -10.94 -10.05 4.39
CA LYS A 114 -10.81 -10.57 5.76
C LYS A 114 -10.28 -9.53 6.73
N LEU A 115 -9.34 -8.70 6.31
CA LEU A 115 -8.76 -7.63 7.13
C LEU A 115 -9.77 -6.54 7.48
N MET A 116 -10.70 -6.24 6.56
CA MET A 116 -11.79 -5.28 6.73
C MET A 116 -12.79 -5.68 7.81
N GLU A 117 -12.82 -6.95 8.23
CA GLU A 117 -13.60 -7.37 9.41
C GLU A 117 -13.04 -6.79 10.73
N TYR A 118 -11.77 -6.36 10.75
CA TYR A 118 -11.08 -5.86 11.95
C TYR A 118 -10.76 -4.37 11.89
N ILE A 119 -10.30 -3.88 10.73
CA ILE A 119 -9.81 -2.50 10.56
C ILE A 119 -10.14 -1.96 9.17
N PRO A 120 -10.35 -0.64 9.02
CA PRO A 120 -10.57 -0.04 7.71
C PRO A 120 -9.32 -0.16 6.84
N VAL A 121 -9.52 -0.52 5.56
CA VAL A 121 -8.47 -0.58 4.55
C VAL A 121 -8.75 0.48 3.48
N THR A 122 -7.74 1.29 3.16
CA THR A 122 -7.83 2.24 2.05
C THR A 122 -7.39 1.55 0.77
N THR A 123 -8.29 1.38 -0.18
CA THR A 123 -7.99 0.77 -1.49
C THR A 123 -7.78 1.86 -2.54
N GLN A 124 -6.72 1.75 -3.35
CA GLN A 124 -6.41 2.75 -4.38
C GLN A 124 -7.21 2.54 -5.68
N ASP A 125 -7.79 1.35 -5.88
CA ASP A 125 -8.45 0.96 -7.14
C ASP A 125 -9.94 1.33 -7.20
N TYR A 126 -10.49 1.99 -6.17
CA TYR A 126 -11.86 2.51 -6.18
C TYR A 126 -11.87 3.98 -5.75
N ALA A 127 -11.71 4.89 -6.72
CA ALA A 127 -12.36 6.19 -6.57
C ALA A 127 -13.87 5.90 -6.56
N PRO A 128 -14.65 6.34 -5.55
CA PRO A 128 -16.09 6.26 -5.64
C PRO A 128 -16.51 7.03 -6.90
N LEU A 129 -17.04 6.32 -7.91
CA LEU A 129 -17.79 6.97 -8.97
C LEU A 129 -18.92 7.71 -8.26
N GLN A 130 -18.86 9.04 -8.23
CA GLN A 130 -19.93 9.82 -7.64
C GLN A 130 -21.22 9.52 -8.41
N PRO A 131 -22.26 8.94 -7.79
CA PRO A 131 -23.52 8.71 -8.46
C PRO A 131 -24.26 10.06 -8.43
N ASN A 132 -24.06 10.90 -9.45
CA ASN A 132 -24.99 11.94 -9.94
C ASN A 132 -24.27 13.04 -10.76
N GLN A 133 -23.56 12.69 -11.83
CA GLN A 133 -23.33 13.67 -12.90
C GLN A 133 -24.27 13.38 -14.07
N PRO A 134 -25.24 14.27 -14.38
CA PRO A 134 -25.96 14.20 -15.65
C PRO A 134 -24.97 14.34 -16.82
N PRO A 135 -25.24 13.73 -17.98
CA PRO A 135 -24.34 13.83 -19.14
C PRO A 135 -24.36 15.27 -19.67
N ALA A 136 -23.39 16.07 -19.22
CA ALA A 136 -23.14 17.39 -19.77
C ALA A 136 -22.28 17.25 -21.02
N ALA A 137 -22.75 17.87 -22.10
CA ALA A 137 -22.18 17.88 -23.43
C ALA A 137 -20.68 18.22 -23.47
N VAL A 138 -19.99 17.60 -24.43
CA VAL A 138 -18.57 17.76 -24.76
C VAL A 138 -18.16 19.25 -24.83
N PRO A 139 -17.08 19.66 -24.12
CA PRO A 139 -16.32 20.85 -24.50
C PRO A 139 -15.03 20.48 -25.23
N ALA A 140 -14.75 21.24 -26.28
CA ALA A 140 -13.57 21.22 -27.15
C ALA A 140 -12.25 21.57 -26.40
N PRO A 141 -11.05 21.37 -27.00
CA PRO A 141 -9.78 21.40 -26.27
C PRO A 141 -9.34 22.83 -25.97
N ALA A 142 -9.21 23.19 -24.69
CA ALA A 142 -8.62 24.46 -24.26
C ALA A 142 -7.13 24.29 -23.93
N VAL A 143 -6.32 24.68 -24.89
CA VAL A 143 -4.87 24.88 -24.81
C VAL A 143 -4.60 26.21 -24.07
N GLN A 144 -3.74 26.15 -23.04
CA GLN A 144 -2.69 27.14 -22.74
C GLN A 144 -3.10 28.60 -22.46
N VAL A 145 -3.41 28.93 -21.19
CA VAL A 145 -3.42 30.32 -20.68
C VAL A 145 -2.72 30.42 -19.32
N ALA A 146 -1.50 29.90 -19.22
CA ALA A 146 -0.63 30.13 -18.05
C ALA A 146 0.79 30.60 -18.42
N GLN A 147 1.20 30.49 -19.70
CA GLN A 147 2.55 30.85 -20.15
C GLN A 147 2.69 32.29 -20.67
N LEU A 148 1.58 32.96 -21.00
CA LEU A 148 1.59 34.32 -21.56
C LEU A 148 1.74 35.43 -20.50
N LEU A 149 1.27 35.22 -19.27
CA LEU A 149 1.44 36.23 -18.19
C LEU A 149 2.89 36.34 -17.70
N PHE A 150 3.64 35.22 -17.69
CA PHE A 150 5.03 35.24 -17.23
C PHE A 150 5.97 35.97 -18.21
N HIS A 151 5.73 35.89 -19.53
CA HIS A 151 6.57 36.60 -20.51
C HIS A 151 6.31 38.12 -20.55
N LEU A 152 5.09 38.58 -20.28
CA LEU A 152 4.77 40.01 -20.29
C LEU A 152 5.43 40.74 -19.09
N ILE A 153 5.52 40.08 -17.94
CA ILE A 153 6.14 40.65 -16.72
C ILE A 153 7.66 40.74 -16.87
N GLN A 154 8.30 39.75 -17.51
CA GLN A 154 9.75 39.77 -17.73
C GLN A 154 10.18 40.80 -18.79
N PHE A 155 9.34 41.05 -19.81
CA PHE A 155 9.65 42.06 -20.85
C PHE A 155 9.58 43.51 -20.33
N GLN A 156 8.75 43.79 -19.31
CA GLN A 156 8.68 45.12 -18.70
C GLN A 156 9.85 45.39 -17.74
N HIS A 157 10.44 44.37 -17.11
CA HIS A 157 11.54 44.53 -16.16
C HIS A 157 12.92 44.71 -16.80
N GLN A 158 13.07 44.45 -18.11
CA GLN A 158 14.32 44.62 -18.86
C GLN A 158 14.44 45.96 -19.58
N LYS A 159 13.43 46.84 -19.50
CA LYS A 159 13.43 48.13 -20.21
C LYS A 159 13.73 49.35 -19.31
N GLN A 160 14.16 49.13 -18.08
CA GLN A 160 14.33 50.21 -17.10
C GLN A 160 15.67 50.20 -16.34
N ASN A 161 16.73 49.66 -16.95
CA ASN A 161 18.10 49.86 -16.49
C ASN A 161 19.07 50.00 -17.67
#